data_AF-A0A8T4UVU4-F1
#
_entry.id   AF-A0A8T4UVU4-F1
#
_cell.length_a   1.000
_cell.length_b   1.000
_cell.length_c   1.000
_cell.angle_alpha   90.00
_cell.angle_beta   90.00
_cell.angle_gamma   90.00
#
_symmetry.space_group_name_H-M   'P 1'
#
loop_
_entity.id
_entity.type
_entity.pdbx_description
1 polymer ?
#
loop_
_entity_poly.entity_id
_entity_poly.type
_entity_poly.pdbx_seq_one_letter_code
_entity_poly.pdbx_strand_id
1 'polypeptide(L)'
;MSLKPSLRPNKRYIAFRLEEKAYYDAKEISKSIIEAYSKLNKDCSKTGLRLLSHEFNKNKQIGIIVINREYLNKLKESLEHTKIKTLYTSGVINKVKKKIDSIVLKEE
;
A
#
# COMPACT_ATOMS: atom_id res chain seq x y z
N MET A 1 -11.30 17.37 -15.39
CA MET A 1 -10.10 17.86 -16.11
C MET A 1 -8.92 16.97 -15.76
N SER A 2 -8.22 16.41 -16.74
CA SER A 2 -7.12 15.45 -16.50
C SER A 2 -5.80 16.09 -16.90
N LEU A 3 -4.85 16.20 -15.97
CA LEU A 3 -3.52 16.80 -16.19
C LEU A 3 -2.80 16.16 -17.40
N LYS A 4 -1.82 16.83 -18.01
CA LYS A 4 -0.98 16.18 -19.04
C LYS A 4 -0.18 15.02 -18.42
N PRO A 5 0.09 13.92 -19.15
CA PRO A 5 0.76 12.74 -18.60
C PRO A 5 2.09 13.03 -17.90
N SER A 6 2.89 13.98 -18.42
CA SER A 6 4.16 14.41 -17.84
C SER A 6 4.03 15.21 -16.54
N LEU A 7 2.86 15.82 -16.30
CA LEU A 7 2.57 16.63 -15.11
C LEU A 7 1.80 15.83 -14.04
N ARG A 8 1.35 14.62 -14.36
CA ARG A 8 0.65 13.77 -13.39
C ARG A 8 1.67 13.16 -12.42
N PRO A 9 1.36 13.11 -11.12
CA PRO A 9 2.20 12.39 -10.16
C PRO A 9 2.31 10.92 -10.58
N ASN A 10 3.55 10.43 -10.65
CA ASN A 10 3.83 9.06 -11.05
C ASN A 10 3.57 8.13 -9.86
N LYS A 11 2.44 7.43 -9.87
CA LYS A 11 1.98 6.60 -8.75
C LYS A 11 2.48 5.16 -8.85
N ARG A 12 2.67 4.54 -7.69
CA ARG A 12 2.95 3.12 -7.51
C ARG A 12 1.90 2.53 -6.57
N TYR A 13 1.51 1.31 -6.90
CA TYR A 13 0.56 0.50 -6.15
C TYR A 13 1.31 -0.65 -5.50
N ILE A 14 1.05 -0.88 -4.22
CA ILE A 14 1.72 -1.88 -3.39
C ILE A 14 0.64 -2.77 -2.81
N ALA A 15 0.67 -4.06 -3.15
CA ALA A 15 -0.06 -5.08 -2.42
C ALA A 15 0.69 -5.38 -1.12
N PHE A 16 -0.03 -5.40 -0.01
CA PHE A 16 0.50 -5.77 1.29
C PHE A 16 -0.42 -6.78 1.98
N ARG A 17 0.15 -7.49 2.96
CA ARG A 17 -0.56 -8.37 3.88
C ARG A 17 -0.17 -8.04 5.32
N LEU A 18 -1.13 -8.07 6.23
CA LEU A 18 -0.84 -8.00 7.67
C LEU A 18 -0.47 -9.39 8.17
N GLU A 19 0.64 -9.50 8.90
CA GLU A 19 1.12 -10.78 9.44
C GLU A 19 0.31 -11.26 10.63
N GLU A 20 -0.32 -10.34 11.38
CA GLU A 20 -1.21 -10.68 12.48
C GLU A 20 -2.67 -10.76 12.05
N LYS A 21 -3.33 -11.85 12.46
CA LYS A 21 -4.78 -12.00 12.38
C LYS A 21 -5.46 -11.19 13.49
N ALA A 22 -5.33 -9.88 13.43
CA ALA A 22 -6.14 -8.97 14.25
C ALA A 22 -7.24 -8.35 13.39
N TYR A 23 -8.38 -8.06 14.02
CA TYR A 23 -9.47 -7.32 13.38
C TYR A 23 -9.08 -5.85 13.29
N TYR A 24 -8.32 -5.49 12.24
CA TYR A 24 -7.99 -4.10 11.99
C TYR A 24 -9.05 -3.44 11.10
N ASP A 25 -9.51 -2.26 11.51
CA ASP A 25 -10.29 -1.40 10.61
C ASP A 25 -9.37 -0.76 9.56
N ALA A 26 -9.86 -0.54 8.35
CA ALA A 26 -9.09 0.09 7.28
C ALA A 26 -8.55 1.47 7.70
N LYS A 27 -9.28 2.19 8.56
CA LYS A 27 -8.84 3.45 9.15
C LYS A 27 -7.62 3.26 10.05
N GLU A 28 -7.62 2.27 10.92
CA GLU A 28 -6.50 1.97 11.82
C GLU A 28 -5.26 1.58 11.02
N ILE A 29 -5.42 0.70 10.03
CA ILE A 29 -4.32 0.30 9.13
C ILE A 29 -3.74 1.53 8.44
N SER A 30 -4.59 2.42 7.93
CA SER A 30 -4.14 3.65 7.27
C SER A 30 -3.35 4.55 8.22
N LYS A 31 -3.79 4.69 9.48
CA LYS A 31 -3.06 5.45 10.51
C LYS A 31 -1.72 4.78 10.81
N SER A 32 -1.70 3.48 11.03
CA SER A 32 -0.46 2.74 11.32
C SER A 32 0.57 2.85 10.20
N ILE A 33 0.14 2.78 8.93
CA ILE A 33 1.04 2.96 7.78
C ILE A 33 1.58 4.39 7.73
N ILE A 34 0.73 5.39 7.95
CA ILE A 34 1.14 6.80 7.97
C ILE A 34 2.12 7.06 9.12
N GLU A 35 1.81 6.57 10.32
CA GLU A 35 2.67 6.69 11.50
C GLU A 35 4.02 5.99 11.30
N ALA A 36 4.03 4.78 10.74
CA ALA A 36 5.25 4.06 10.43
C ALA A 36 6.13 4.84 9.44
N TYR A 37 5.52 5.39 8.39
CA TYR A 37 6.23 6.23 7.44
C TYR A 37 6.75 7.52 8.09
N SER A 38 5.92 8.19 8.89
CA SER A 38 6.26 9.45 9.57
C SER A 38 7.36 9.32 10.63
N LYS A 39 7.52 8.15 11.25
CA LYS A 39 8.63 7.89 12.19
C LYS A 39 9.99 7.99 11.52
N LEU A 40 10.09 7.59 10.26
CA LEU A 40 11.35 7.57 9.51
C LEU A 40 11.48 8.73 8.52
N ASN A 41 10.38 9.40 8.19
CA ASN A 41 10.34 10.43 7.17
C ASN A 41 9.51 11.65 7.64
N LYS A 42 10.13 12.84 7.63
CA LYS A 42 9.49 14.08 8.11
C LYS A 42 8.36 14.63 7.22
N ASP A 43 8.22 14.16 5.98
CA ASP A 43 7.25 14.66 5.01
C ASP A 43 6.30 13.57 4.49
N CYS A 44 5.10 13.49 5.06
CA CYS A 44 4.06 12.54 4.62
C CYS A 44 3.08 13.17 3.60
N SER A 45 2.84 14.48 3.68
CA SER A 45 1.83 15.21 2.88
C SER A 45 2.10 15.18 1.37
N LYS A 46 3.38 15.20 0.96
CA LYS A 46 3.80 15.20 -0.45
C LYS A 46 3.84 13.81 -1.07
N THR A 47 3.72 12.76 -0.25
CA THR A 47 3.95 11.39 -0.70
C THR A 47 2.82 10.82 -1.55
N GLY A 48 1.62 11.38 -1.44
CA GLY A 48 0.41 10.78 -2.01
C GLY A 48 0.09 9.41 -1.39
N LEU A 49 0.64 9.10 -0.22
CA LEU A 49 0.41 7.86 0.52
C LEU A 49 -1.06 7.74 0.90
N ARG A 50 -1.72 6.67 0.42
CA ARG A 50 -3.11 6.39 0.73
C ARG A 50 -3.39 4.90 0.68
N LEU A 51 -4.14 4.40 1.66
CA LEU A 51 -4.73 3.08 1.60
C LEU A 51 -5.97 3.09 0.70
N LEU A 52 -6.06 2.15 -0.24
CA LEU A 52 -7.29 1.92 -1.00
C LEU A 52 -8.23 1.05 -0.15
N SER A 53 -9.00 1.70 0.73
CA SER A 53 -9.87 1.02 1.70
C SER A 53 -10.89 0.06 1.08
N HIS A 54 -11.39 0.36 -0.11
CA HIS A 54 -12.31 -0.51 -0.87
C HIS A 54 -11.63 -1.77 -1.44
N GLU A 55 -10.30 -1.79 -1.52
CA GLU A 55 -9.50 -2.94 -1.97
C GLU A 55 -8.95 -3.75 -0.78
N PHE A 56 -9.30 -3.38 0.46
CA PHE A 56 -8.85 -4.11 1.64
C PHE A 56 -9.80 -5.28 1.93
N ASN A 57 -9.25 -6.50 1.86
CA ASN A 57 -9.95 -7.72 2.22
C ASN A 57 -9.68 -8.05 3.70
N LYS A 58 -10.69 -7.83 4.55
CA LYS A 58 -10.60 -8.10 6.00
C LYS A 58 -10.35 -9.58 6.33
N ASN A 59 -10.91 -10.50 5.54
CA ASN A 59 -10.77 -11.93 5.82
C ASN A 59 -9.33 -12.41 5.56
N LYS A 60 -8.74 -11.93 4.47
CA LYS A 60 -7.39 -12.33 4.04
C LYS A 60 -6.30 -11.39 4.55
N GLN A 61 -6.68 -10.29 5.21
CA GLN A 61 -5.81 -9.23 5.73
C GLN A 61 -4.87 -8.65 4.65
N ILE A 62 -5.37 -8.53 3.43
CA ILE A 62 -4.63 -8.06 2.26
C ILE A 62 -5.23 -6.75 1.77
N GLY A 63 -4.38 -5.78 1.39
CA GLY A 63 -4.82 -4.52 0.83
C GLY A 63 -3.86 -3.93 -0.19
N ILE A 64 -4.24 -2.76 -0.71
CA ILE A 64 -3.44 -2.00 -1.67
C ILE A 64 -3.17 -0.60 -1.13
N ILE A 65 -1.90 -0.21 -1.11
CA ILE A 65 -1.44 1.15 -0.83
C ILE A 65 -1.06 1.81 -2.15
N VAL A 66 -1.40 3.09 -2.30
CA VAL A 66 -0.87 3.95 -3.37
C VAL A 66 0.09 4.96 -2.78
N ILE A 67 1.19 5.22 -3.48
CA ILE A 67 2.19 6.23 -3.14
C ILE A 67 2.84 6.79 -4.41
N ASN A 68 3.39 8.00 -4.37
CA ASN A 68 4.22 8.51 -5.46
C ASN A 68 5.52 7.69 -5.56
N ARG A 69 5.97 7.45 -6.80
CA ARG A 69 7.11 6.59 -7.14
C ARG A 69 8.39 6.98 -6.41
N GLU A 70 8.61 8.27 -6.22
CA GLU A 70 9.81 8.82 -5.57
C GLU A 70 9.94 8.42 -4.09
N TYR A 71 8.81 8.11 -3.41
CA TYR A 71 8.79 7.71 -2.00
C TYR A 71 8.60 6.20 -1.80
N LEU A 72 8.53 5.42 -2.88
CA LEU A 72 8.29 3.96 -2.81
C LEU A 72 9.29 3.25 -1.90
N ASN A 73 10.58 3.54 -2.06
CA ASN A 73 11.63 2.84 -1.31
C ASN A 73 11.59 3.20 0.18
N LYS A 74 11.36 4.48 0.49
CA LYS A 74 11.19 4.98 1.87
C LYS A 74 10.01 4.30 2.57
N LEU A 75 8.91 4.11 1.85
CA LEU A 75 7.77 3.38 2.39
C LEU A 75 8.10 1.91 2.63
N LYS A 76 8.79 1.23 1.70
CA LYS A 76 9.18 -0.18 1.90
C LYS A 76 10.05 -0.35 3.14
N GLU A 77 11.08 0.47 3.28
CA GLU A 77 11.95 0.51 4.46
C GLU A 77 11.13 0.76 5.74
N SER A 78 10.17 1.70 5.69
CA SER A 78 9.30 1.94 6.84
C SER A 78 8.39 0.76 7.19
N LEU A 79 7.93 0.01 6.19
CA LEU A 79 7.09 -1.16 6.38
C LEU A 79 7.87 -2.37 6.91
N GLU A 80 9.17 -2.49 6.65
CA GLU A 80 10.02 -3.56 7.19
C GLU A 80 10.07 -3.57 8.73
N HIS A 81 9.88 -2.41 9.35
CA HIS A 81 9.79 -2.27 10.81
C HIS A 81 8.37 -2.44 11.37
N THR A 82 7.42 -2.86 10.53
CA THR A 82 6.02 -3.09 10.92
C THR A 82 5.60 -4.52 10.64
N LYS A 83 4.42 -4.90 11.15
CA LYS A 83 3.80 -6.20 10.87
C LYS A 83 3.09 -6.24 9.50
N ILE A 84 3.55 -5.42 8.55
CA ILE A 84 2.95 -5.23 7.23
C ILE A 84 3.93 -5.74 6.17
N LYS A 85 3.65 -6.92 5.64
CA LYS A 85 4.48 -7.54 4.61
C LYS A 85 4.09 -7.05 3.24
N THR A 86 5.07 -6.53 2.49
CA THR A 86 4.86 -6.18 1.08
C THR A 86 4.85 -7.44 0.23
N LEU A 87 3.79 -7.64 -0.56
CA LEU A 87 3.65 -8.79 -1.46
C LEU A 87 4.11 -8.49 -2.88
N TYR A 88 3.69 -7.34 -3.42
CA TYR A 88 3.94 -7.00 -4.81
C TYR A 88 3.83 -5.50 -5.06
N THR A 89 4.59 -4.97 -6.02
CA THR A 89 4.55 -3.54 -6.39
C THR A 89 4.45 -3.36 -7.90
N SER A 90 3.59 -2.44 -8.36
CA SER A 90 3.45 -2.12 -9.79
C SER A 90 3.04 -0.66 -10.02
N GLY A 91 3.24 -0.17 -11.25
CA GLY A 91 2.64 1.11 -11.68
C GLY A 91 1.18 0.99 -12.13
N VAL A 92 0.67 -0.25 -12.26
CA VAL A 92 -0.66 -0.53 -12.79
C VAL A 92 -1.46 -1.30 -11.74
N ILE A 93 -2.57 -0.72 -11.28
CA ILE A 93 -3.42 -1.34 -10.25
C ILE A 93 -3.93 -2.72 -10.67
N ASN A 94 -4.32 -2.89 -11.94
CA ASN A 94 -4.80 -4.18 -12.46
C ASN A 94 -3.74 -5.29 -12.39
N LYS A 95 -2.44 -4.95 -12.53
CA LYS A 95 -1.36 -5.95 -12.35
C LYS A 95 -1.24 -6.37 -10.89
N VAL A 96 -1.44 -5.43 -9.97
CA VAL A 96 -1.43 -5.71 -8.53
C VAL A 96 -2.61 -6.58 -8.14
N LYS A 97 -3.83 -6.24 -8.57
CA LYS A 97 -5.05 -7.03 -8.32
C LYS A 97 -4.90 -8.48 -8.80
N LYS A 98 -4.54 -8.67 -10.07
CA LYS A 98 -4.29 -10.02 -10.63
C LYS A 98 -3.28 -10.83 -9.81
N LYS A 99 -2.25 -10.16 -9.28
CA LYS A 99 -1.24 -10.82 -8.45
C LYS A 99 -1.79 -11.19 -7.08
N ILE A 100 -2.60 -10.32 -6.46
CA ILE A 100 -3.32 -10.63 -5.23
C ILE A 100 -4.21 -11.85 -5.44
N ASP A 101 -5.05 -11.85 -6.48
CA ASP A 101 -5.94 -12.98 -6.80
C ASP A 101 -5.16 -14.29 -6.98
N SER A 102 -4.02 -14.22 -7.66
CA SER A 102 -3.14 -15.38 -7.85
C SER A 102 -2.49 -15.89 -6.55
N ILE A 103 -2.22 -15.01 -5.59
CA ILE A 103 -1.68 -15.40 -4.27
C ILE A 103 -2.79 -16.04 -3.45
N VAL A 104 -3.98 -15.43 -3.50
CA VAL A 104 -5.16 -15.88 -2.79
C VAL A 104 -5.60 -17.28 -3.24
N LEU A 105 -5.61 -17.55 -4.54
CA LEU A 105 -5.98 -18.85 -5.11
C LEU A 105 -4.96 -19.97 -4.81
N LYS A 106 -3.75 -19.64 -4.36
CA LYS A 106 -2.71 -20.63 -4.00
C LYS A 106 -2.77 -21.07 -2.54
N GLU A 107 -3.56 -20.38 -1.72
CA GLU A 107 -3.70 -20.65 -0.29
C GLU A 107 -5.03 -21.35 0.05
N GLU A 108 -5.88 -21.56 -0.95
CA GLU A 108 -7.07 -22.42 -0.92
C GLU A 108 -6.73 -23.77 -1.54
#